data_AF-A0A9D4YMC2-F1
#
_entry.id   AF-A0A9D4YMC2-F1
#
_cell.length_a   1.000
_cell.length_b   1.000
_cell.length_c   1.000
_cell.angle_alpha   90.00
_cell.angle_beta   90.00
_cell.angle_gamma   90.00
#
_symmetry.space_group_name_H-M   'P 1'
#
loop_
_entity.id
_entity.type
_entity.pdbx_description
1 polymer ?
#
loop_
_entity_poly.entity_id
_entity_poly.type
_entity_poly.pdbx_seq_one_letter_code
_entity_poly.pdbx_strand_id
1 'polypeptide(L)'
;MGRVRTKTVKKSSRQVIERYYSRMTLDFHTNKKILEEVALIPTKRLRNKIAGFSTHLMKRIQKGPVRGISLKLQEEERERRMDFVPEVSAIRTDQIEVDKETLEMLAALGMSEIPGVVQVDPVAVQPIPFGRGGGGAGAPGRRGIEEMLTGPTGLHHQDQKIFYKNKERVSKEFLDVVGVKDKSKLVLMEDPISKEKRYLEMRKNVTMEKASKSISEISLDVDRLAGQVATFNLI
;
A
#
# COMPACT_ATOMS: atom_id res chain seq x y z
N MET A 1 -27.88 -18.99 -3.33
CA MET A 1 -27.95 -18.08 -2.14
C MET A 1 -26.59 -18.00 -1.45
N GLY A 2 -26.08 -16.80 -1.17
CA GLY A 2 -24.71 -16.59 -0.65
C GLY A 2 -24.54 -16.81 0.86
N ARG A 3 -23.33 -17.21 1.29
CA ARG A 3 -22.95 -17.45 2.71
C ARG A 3 -22.47 -16.17 3.41
N VAL A 4 -23.22 -15.08 3.30
CA VAL A 4 -22.86 -13.80 3.93
C VAL A 4 -23.25 -13.79 5.41
N ARG A 5 -22.34 -13.34 6.28
CA ARG A 5 -22.57 -13.28 7.74
C ARG A 5 -23.24 -11.96 8.12
N THR A 6 -24.16 -11.99 9.08
CA THR A 6 -24.91 -10.82 9.56
C THR A 6 -24.06 -9.88 10.41
N LYS A 7 -24.52 -8.63 10.59
CA LYS A 7 -23.84 -7.62 11.41
C LYS A 7 -23.62 -8.06 12.85
N THR A 8 -24.56 -8.81 13.43
CA THR A 8 -24.47 -9.34 14.80
C THR A 8 -23.30 -10.30 14.95
N VAL A 9 -23.19 -11.30 14.06
CA VAL A 9 -22.06 -12.24 14.03
C VAL A 9 -20.74 -11.50 13.86
N LYS A 10 -20.67 -10.55 12.91
CA LYS A 10 -19.45 -9.79 12.64
C LYS A 10 -19.04 -8.91 13.82
N LYS A 11 -19.99 -8.24 14.49
CA LYS A 11 -19.73 -7.37 15.64
C LYS A 11 -19.25 -8.17 16.84
N SER A 12 -19.98 -9.23 17.22
CA SER A 12 -19.62 -10.08 18.36
C SER A 12 -18.26 -10.76 18.17
N SER A 13 -17.95 -11.22 16.96
CA SER A 13 -16.65 -11.87 16.69
C SER A 13 -15.47 -10.91 16.87
N ARG A 14 -15.59 -9.66 16.41
CA ARG A 14 -14.53 -8.66 16.61
C ARG A 14 -14.33 -8.34 18.09
N GLN A 15 -15.43 -8.16 18.82
CA GLN A 15 -15.40 -7.88 20.25
C GLN A 15 -14.74 -9.00 21.08
N VAL A 16 -14.98 -10.27 20.72
CA VAL A 16 -14.31 -11.41 21.37
C VAL A 16 -12.81 -11.40 21.06
N ILE A 17 -12.43 -11.11 19.81
CA ILE A 17 -11.02 -11.07 19.39
C ILE A 17 -10.25 -9.93 20.07
N GLU A 18 -10.85 -8.73 20.17
CA GLU A 18 -10.23 -7.57 20.83
C GLU A 18 -9.90 -7.84 22.31
N ARG A 19 -10.78 -8.58 23.01
CA ARG A 19 -10.63 -8.83 24.46
C ARG A 19 -9.84 -10.09 24.78
N TYR A 20 -9.99 -11.15 23.99
CA TYR A 20 -9.47 -12.48 24.30
C TYR A 20 -8.49 -13.00 23.25
N TYR A 21 -7.75 -12.11 22.58
CA TYR A 21 -6.80 -12.49 21.53
C TYR A 21 -5.87 -13.63 21.95
N SER A 22 -5.28 -13.56 23.14
CA SER A 22 -4.33 -14.54 23.66
C SER A 22 -4.88 -15.96 23.83
N ARG A 23 -6.21 -16.10 23.97
CA ARG A 23 -6.88 -17.39 24.13
C ARG A 23 -7.36 -17.98 22.81
N MET A 24 -7.51 -17.16 21.76
CA MET A 24 -8.08 -17.56 20.49
C MET A 24 -7.04 -18.23 19.59
N THR A 25 -7.48 -19.19 18.77
CA THR A 25 -6.62 -19.98 17.89
C THR A 25 -7.07 -19.87 16.42
N LEU A 26 -6.41 -20.60 15.51
CA LEU A 26 -6.82 -20.72 14.11
C LEU A 26 -7.87 -21.81 13.87
N ASP A 27 -8.05 -22.71 14.83
CA ASP A 27 -8.90 -23.88 14.71
C ASP A 27 -10.35 -23.58 15.13
N PHE A 28 -11.30 -24.26 14.48
CA PHE A 28 -12.72 -24.04 14.72
C PHE A 28 -13.22 -24.69 16.00
N HIS A 29 -12.77 -25.91 16.31
CA HIS A 29 -13.30 -26.67 17.44
C HIS A 29 -12.84 -26.10 18.78
N THR A 30 -11.59 -25.68 18.85
CA THR A 30 -11.01 -24.97 20.00
C THR A 30 -11.71 -23.64 20.24
N ASN A 31 -11.82 -22.77 19.22
CA ASN A 31 -12.53 -21.48 19.35
C ASN A 31 -14.01 -21.64 19.70
N LYS A 32 -14.66 -22.72 19.25
CA LYS A 32 -16.04 -23.03 19.62
C LYS A 32 -16.16 -23.31 21.12
N LYS A 33 -15.22 -24.06 21.72
CA LYS A 33 -15.18 -24.31 23.17
C LYS A 33 -14.86 -23.04 23.95
N ILE A 34 -13.89 -22.24 23.49
CA ILE A 34 -13.55 -20.96 24.12
C ILE A 34 -14.76 -20.02 24.17
N LEU A 35 -15.55 -19.96 23.09
CA LEU A 35 -16.78 -19.15 23.05
C LEU A 35 -17.89 -19.65 23.97
N GLU A 36 -17.87 -20.91 24.40
CA GLU A 36 -18.80 -21.44 25.40
C GLU A 36 -18.47 -20.93 26.81
N GLU A 37 -17.18 -20.77 27.11
CA GLU A 37 -16.69 -20.26 28.39
C GLU A 37 -16.76 -18.73 28.46
N VAL A 38 -16.41 -18.06 27.36
CA VAL A 38 -16.22 -16.59 27.33
C VAL A 38 -17.54 -15.82 27.22
N ALA A 39 -18.55 -16.39 26.57
CA ALA A 39 -19.77 -15.66 26.25
C ALA A 39 -21.04 -16.51 26.37
N LEU A 40 -22.08 -15.93 26.97
CA LEU A 40 -23.42 -16.50 27.01
C LEU A 40 -24.10 -16.32 25.64
N ILE A 41 -23.98 -17.34 24.78
CA ILE A 41 -24.58 -17.33 23.44
C ILE A 41 -25.84 -18.22 23.45
N PRO A 42 -27.03 -17.67 23.15
CA PRO A 42 -28.31 -18.35 23.40
C PRO A 42 -28.56 -19.56 22.50
N THR A 43 -28.00 -19.59 21.28
CA THR A 43 -28.22 -20.70 20.35
C THR A 43 -26.93 -21.29 19.81
N LYS A 44 -26.92 -22.62 19.67
CA LYS A 44 -25.81 -23.38 19.05
C LYS A 44 -25.46 -22.86 17.65
N ARG A 45 -26.47 -22.49 16.85
CA ARG A 45 -26.26 -21.97 15.48
C ARG A 45 -25.55 -20.62 15.48
N LEU A 46 -25.87 -19.72 16.42
CA LEU A 46 -25.17 -18.44 16.56
C LEU A 46 -23.73 -18.64 17.04
N ARG A 47 -23.51 -19.50 18.04
CA ARG A 47 -22.17 -19.87 18.53
C ARG A 47 -21.27 -20.36 17.39
N ASN A 48 -21.76 -21.29 16.59
CA ASN A 48 -20.99 -21.83 15.45
C ASN A 48 -20.68 -20.78 14.38
N LYS A 49 -21.61 -19.84 14.12
CA LYS A 49 -21.37 -18.74 13.17
C LYS A 49 -20.32 -17.76 13.68
N ILE A 50 -20.33 -17.45 14.98
CA ILE A 50 -19.33 -16.57 15.62
C ILE A 50 -17.97 -17.24 15.65
N ALA A 51 -17.90 -18.52 16.07
CA ALA A 51 -16.66 -19.31 16.04
C ALA A 51 -16.04 -19.34 14.64
N GLY A 52 -16.86 -19.64 13.62
CA GLY A 52 -16.40 -19.73 12.24
C GLY A 52 -16.03 -18.39 11.60
N PHE A 53 -16.59 -17.26 12.06
CA PHE A 53 -16.14 -15.94 11.60
C PHE A 53 -14.90 -15.46 12.36
N SER A 54 -14.78 -15.83 13.64
CA SER A 54 -13.61 -15.50 14.46
C SER A 54 -12.36 -16.21 13.97
N THR A 55 -12.44 -17.51 13.61
CA THR A 55 -11.32 -18.24 12.96
C THR A 55 -10.90 -17.59 11.65
N HIS A 56 -11.88 -17.15 10.85
CA HIS A 56 -11.59 -16.48 9.58
C HIS A 56 -10.87 -15.14 9.79
N LEU A 57 -11.23 -14.38 10.85
CA LEU A 57 -10.52 -13.16 11.21
C LEU A 57 -9.10 -13.45 11.73
N MET A 58 -8.91 -14.49 12.54
CA MET A 58 -7.58 -14.91 13.03
C MET A 58 -6.62 -15.23 11.88
N LYS A 59 -7.08 -15.98 10.88
CA LYS A 59 -6.31 -16.27 9.66
C LYS A 59 -5.96 -15.02 8.84
N ARG A 60 -6.78 -13.97 8.92
CA ARG A 60 -6.52 -12.70 8.24
C ARG A 60 -5.54 -11.84 9.03
N ILE A 61 -5.64 -11.83 10.35
CA ILE A 61 -4.72 -11.11 11.25
C ILE A 61 -3.28 -11.59 11.05
N GLN A 62 -3.06 -12.90 10.89
CA GLN A 62 -1.73 -13.44 10.59
C GLN A 62 -1.12 -12.93 9.27
N LYS A 63 -1.96 -12.63 8.28
CA LYS A 63 -1.49 -12.11 6.97
C LYS A 63 -1.31 -10.60 6.96
N GLY A 64 -1.89 -9.89 7.92
CA GLY A 64 -1.79 -8.44 8.00
C GLY A 64 -2.89 -7.79 8.86
N PRO A 65 -2.82 -6.46 9.01
CA PRO A 65 -3.76 -5.73 9.85
C PRO A 65 -5.18 -5.81 9.30
N VAL A 66 -6.13 -6.15 10.17
CA VAL A 66 -7.55 -6.26 9.81
C VAL A 66 -8.29 -5.01 10.27
N ARG A 67 -8.93 -4.31 9.32
CA ARG A 67 -9.68 -3.08 9.61
C ARG A 67 -10.76 -3.30 10.67
N GLY A 68 -10.74 -2.43 11.69
CA GLY A 68 -11.76 -2.39 12.74
C GLY A 68 -11.61 -3.45 13.83
N ILE A 69 -10.38 -3.95 14.04
CA ILE A 69 -9.98 -4.72 15.22
C ILE A 69 -8.74 -4.00 15.76
N SER A 70 -8.83 -3.46 16.97
CA SER A 70 -7.65 -2.97 17.69
C SER A 70 -7.04 -4.13 18.48
N LEU A 71 -5.82 -4.49 18.11
CA LEU A 71 -4.99 -5.36 18.95
C LEU A 71 -4.03 -4.44 19.68
N LYS A 72 -3.98 -4.51 21.01
CA LYS A 72 -3.04 -3.72 21.82
C LYS A 72 -1.59 -3.87 21.34
N LEU A 73 -1.23 -5.07 20.90
CA LEU A 73 0.08 -5.36 20.32
C LEU A 73 0.36 -4.53 19.05
N GLN A 74 -0.66 -4.27 18.22
CA GLN A 74 -0.53 -3.44 17.02
C GLN A 74 -0.48 -1.94 17.37
N GLU A 75 -1.10 -1.54 18.48
CA GLU A 75 -1.04 -0.16 18.96
C GLU A 75 0.37 0.18 19.44
N GLU A 76 1.00 -0.69 20.23
CA GLU A 76 2.38 -0.50 20.71
C GLU A 76 3.41 -0.50 19.56
N GLU A 77 3.30 -1.39 18.58
CA GLU A 77 4.21 -1.41 17.42
C GLU A 77 4.01 -0.17 16.52
N ARG A 78 2.76 0.30 16.41
CA ARG A 78 2.44 1.53 15.68
C ARG A 78 3.00 2.76 16.40
N GLU A 79 2.92 2.80 17.72
CA GLU A 79 3.46 3.88 18.54
C GLU A 79 4.98 3.96 18.37
N ARG A 80 5.69 2.83 18.48
CA ARG A 80 7.14 2.77 18.21
C ARG A 80 7.54 3.22 16.80
N ARG A 81 6.69 2.96 15.80
CA ARG A 81 6.94 3.42 14.42
C ARG A 81 6.64 4.90 14.23
N MET A 82 5.66 5.45 14.95
CA MET A 82 5.37 6.89 14.93
C MET A 82 6.40 7.70 15.72
N ASP A 83 6.90 7.13 16.82
CA ASP A 83 7.97 7.69 17.65
C ASP A 83 9.37 7.55 17.02
N PHE A 84 9.45 6.87 15.87
CA PHE A 84 10.68 6.77 15.11
C PHE A 84 11.04 8.14 14.51
N VAL A 85 11.90 8.86 15.23
CA VAL A 85 12.53 10.08 14.73
C VAL A 85 13.81 9.67 13.98
N PRO A 86 13.91 9.94 12.67
CA PRO A 86 15.14 9.66 11.93
C PRO A 86 16.29 10.55 12.43
N GLU A 87 17.52 10.04 12.34
CA GLU A 87 18.73 10.78 12.76
C GLU A 87 18.90 12.11 12.01
N VAL A 88 18.42 12.17 10.76
CA VAL A 88 18.42 13.39 9.94
C VAL A 88 16.97 13.79 9.66
N SER A 89 16.60 14.99 10.09
CA SER A 89 15.27 15.55 9.80
C SER A 89 15.13 15.86 8.31
N ALA A 90 14.02 15.42 7.70
CA ALA A 90 13.73 15.73 6.29
C ALA A 90 13.59 17.25 6.00
N ILE A 91 13.36 18.07 7.04
CA ILE A 91 13.30 19.53 6.94
C ILE A 91 14.70 20.15 6.78
N ARG A 92 15.75 19.43 7.17
CA ARG A 92 17.14 19.88 7.01
C ARG A 92 17.57 19.66 5.56
N THR A 93 17.05 20.50 4.67
CA THR A 93 17.49 20.61 3.28
C THR A 93 18.46 21.78 3.18
N ASP A 94 19.61 21.56 2.52
CA ASP A 94 20.63 22.61 2.34
C ASP A 94 20.19 23.70 1.36
N GLN A 95 19.19 23.40 0.52
CA GLN A 95 18.61 24.31 -0.47
C GLN A 95 17.08 24.25 -0.42
N ILE A 96 16.44 25.42 -0.38
CA ILE A 96 14.99 25.62 -0.35
C ILE A 96 14.63 26.37 -1.63
N GLU A 97 13.93 25.70 -2.54
CA GLU A 97 13.46 26.28 -3.79
C GLU A 97 12.19 27.11 -3.54
N VAL A 98 12.21 28.39 -3.93
CA VAL A 98 11.15 29.35 -3.61
C VAL A 98 10.75 30.12 -4.87
N ASP A 99 9.46 30.34 -5.04
CA ASP A 99 8.91 31.17 -6.13
C ASP A 99 9.23 32.65 -5.91
N LYS A 100 9.17 33.45 -6.98
CA LYS A 100 9.44 34.89 -6.90
C LYS A 100 8.52 35.64 -5.92
N GLU A 101 7.22 35.34 -5.92
CA GLU A 101 6.24 35.99 -5.03
C GLU A 101 6.49 35.66 -3.55
N THR A 102 6.89 34.43 -3.25
CA THR A 102 7.17 34.00 -1.88
C THR A 102 8.49 34.58 -1.37
N LEU A 103 9.45 34.87 -2.24
CA LEU A 103 10.68 35.58 -1.92
C LEU A 103 10.42 37.06 -1.59
N GLU A 104 9.53 37.72 -2.33
CA GLU A 104 9.06 39.08 -2.03
C GLU A 104 8.30 39.14 -0.69
N MET A 105 7.49 38.12 -0.40
CA MET A 105 6.82 37.98 0.91
C MET A 105 7.83 37.82 2.06
N LEU A 106 8.88 37.02 1.88
CA LEU A 106 9.94 36.85 2.89
C LEU A 106 10.71 38.16 3.13
N ALA A 107 10.95 38.94 2.08
CA ALA A 107 11.56 40.26 2.19
C ALA A 107 10.68 41.26 2.96
N ALA A 108 9.36 41.25 2.71
CA ALA A 108 8.42 42.11 3.43
C ALA A 108 8.29 41.77 4.93
N LEU A 109 8.48 40.49 5.28
CA LEU A 109 8.50 40.01 6.67
C LEU A 109 9.85 40.21 7.38
N GLY A 110 10.85 40.80 6.70
CA GLY A 110 12.19 41.04 7.26
C GLY A 110 13.07 39.79 7.34
N MET A 111 12.76 38.75 6.55
CA MET A 111 13.50 37.47 6.51
C MET A 111 14.19 37.28 5.15
N SER A 112 14.88 38.30 4.66
CA SER A 112 15.53 38.32 3.35
C SER A 112 16.85 37.54 3.26
N GLU A 113 17.52 37.28 4.38
CA GLU A 113 18.86 36.68 4.42
C GLU A 113 18.87 35.24 4.96
N ILE A 114 17.83 34.44 4.67
CA ILE A 114 17.83 33.03 5.06
C ILE A 114 18.81 32.25 4.18
N PRO A 115 19.83 31.57 4.75
CA PRO A 115 20.78 30.78 3.99
C PRO A 115 20.09 29.58 3.34
N GLY A 116 20.39 29.34 2.06
CA GLY A 116 19.88 28.18 1.30
C GLY A 116 18.62 28.44 0.46
N VAL A 117 18.05 29.64 0.47
CA VAL A 117 16.91 29.97 -0.42
C VAL A 117 17.39 30.20 -1.86
N VAL A 118 16.85 29.43 -2.80
CA VAL A 118 17.15 29.54 -4.24
C VAL A 118 15.85 29.86 -4.98
N GLN A 119 15.86 30.93 -5.79
CA GLN A 119 14.73 31.24 -6.66
C GLN A 119 14.68 30.22 -7.81
N VAL A 120 13.53 29.57 -8.00
CA VAL A 120 13.28 28.71 -9.16
C VAL A 120 12.20 29.37 -10.02
N ASP A 121 12.49 29.53 -11.31
CA ASP A 121 11.50 30.03 -12.25
C ASP A 121 10.49 28.92 -12.57
N PRO A 122 9.18 29.22 -12.64
CA PRO A 122 8.17 28.21 -12.91
C PRO A 122 8.43 27.58 -14.28
N VAL A 123 8.78 26.29 -14.29
CA VAL A 123 8.89 25.52 -15.52
C VAL A 123 7.54 25.55 -16.22
N ALA A 124 7.52 26.08 -17.44
CA ALA A 124 6.31 26.15 -18.25
C ALA A 124 5.75 24.72 -18.41
N VAL A 125 4.65 24.44 -17.71
CA VAL A 125 3.91 23.19 -17.85
C VAL A 125 3.43 23.15 -19.31
N GLN A 126 4.10 22.35 -20.14
CA GLN A 126 3.72 22.16 -21.53
C GLN A 126 2.26 21.72 -21.56
N PRO A 127 1.35 22.47 -22.21
CA PRO A 127 -0.03 22.04 -22.31
C PRO A 127 -0.07 20.72 -23.07
N ILE A 128 -0.49 19.67 -22.37
CA ILE A 128 -0.68 18.34 -22.97
C ILE A 128 -1.70 18.51 -24.10
N PRO A 129 -1.35 18.23 -25.38
CA PRO A 129 -2.27 18.39 -26.48
C PRO A 129 -3.32 17.29 -26.41
N PHE A 130 -4.50 17.59 -25.86
CA PHE A 130 -5.67 16.75 -26.03
C PHE A 130 -6.24 17.02 -27.44
N GLY A 131 -5.72 16.26 -28.41
CA GLY A 131 -6.14 16.32 -29.81
C GLY A 131 -7.59 15.86 -29.99
N ARG A 132 -8.38 16.77 -30.58
CA ARG A 132 -9.74 16.57 -31.11
C ARG A 132 -9.75 15.38 -32.09
N GLY A 133 -10.70 14.47 -31.88
CA GLY A 133 -10.80 13.21 -32.61
C GLY A 133 -10.85 13.32 -34.13
N GLY A 134 -10.03 12.49 -34.77
CA GLY A 134 -10.22 11.98 -36.13
C GLY A 134 -10.15 10.46 -36.05
N GLY A 135 -11.20 9.78 -36.52
CA GLY A 135 -11.33 8.33 -36.44
C GLY A 135 -10.26 7.60 -37.26
N GLY A 136 -9.84 6.43 -36.76
CA GLY A 136 -8.93 5.56 -37.49
C GLY A 136 -8.27 4.51 -36.60
N ALA A 137 -8.90 3.34 -36.55
CA ALA A 137 -8.33 2.00 -36.38
C ALA A 137 -7.17 1.76 -35.37
N GLY A 138 -7.47 0.92 -34.37
CA GLY A 138 -6.46 0.14 -33.64
C GLY A 138 -6.11 0.70 -32.26
N ALA A 139 -6.99 0.55 -31.28
CA ALA A 139 -6.68 0.91 -29.89
C ALA A 139 -5.76 -0.16 -29.26
N PRO A 140 -4.52 0.16 -28.87
CA PRO A 140 -3.82 -0.59 -27.84
C PRO A 140 -4.44 -0.22 -26.48
N GLY A 141 -4.40 -1.15 -25.53
CA GLY A 141 -5.15 -1.15 -24.27
C GLY A 141 -5.26 0.21 -23.57
N ARG A 142 -6.46 0.45 -22.98
CA ARG A 142 -6.74 1.59 -22.10
C ARG A 142 -5.66 1.72 -21.02
N ARG A 143 -4.72 2.65 -21.20
CA ARG A 143 -3.76 3.06 -20.17
C ARG A 143 -4.51 3.68 -18.99
N GLY A 144 -4.14 3.30 -17.77
CA GLY A 144 -4.75 3.84 -16.56
C GLY A 144 -4.42 5.32 -16.40
N ILE A 145 -5.28 6.09 -15.72
CA ILE A 145 -5.08 7.54 -15.54
C ILE A 145 -3.78 7.82 -14.77
N GLU A 146 -3.45 7.02 -13.75
CA GLU A 146 -2.18 7.15 -13.00
C GLU A 146 -0.95 6.89 -13.91
N GLU A 147 -1.08 5.97 -14.88
CA GLU A 147 -0.03 5.67 -15.87
C GLU A 147 0.15 6.84 -16.85
N MET A 148 -0.95 7.47 -17.28
CA MET A 148 -0.91 8.67 -18.13
C MET A 148 -0.34 9.90 -17.40
N LEU A 149 -0.55 10.01 -16.09
CA LEU A 149 -0.01 11.08 -15.26
C LEU A 149 1.47 10.88 -14.88
N THR A 150 2.02 9.67 -15.06
CA THR A 150 3.42 9.35 -14.75
C THR A 150 4.41 10.18 -15.58
N GLY A 151 4.09 10.41 -16.87
CA GLY A 151 4.91 11.24 -17.76
C GLY A 151 5.04 12.71 -17.30
N PRO A 152 3.93 13.45 -17.15
CA PRO A 152 3.98 14.88 -16.81
C PRO A 152 4.37 15.16 -15.35
N THR A 153 4.11 14.25 -14.42
CA THR A 153 4.41 14.48 -12.99
C THR A 153 5.75 13.92 -12.54
N GLY A 154 6.38 13.04 -13.33
CA GLY A 154 7.58 12.31 -12.91
C GLY A 154 7.34 11.31 -11.77
N LEU A 155 6.10 11.18 -11.30
CA LEU A 155 5.73 10.30 -10.19
C LEU A 155 5.30 8.94 -10.69
N HIS A 156 5.82 7.88 -10.07
CA HIS A 156 5.48 6.51 -10.43
C HIS A 156 3.99 6.25 -10.17
N HIS A 157 3.31 5.56 -11.09
CA HIS A 157 1.86 5.30 -11.02
C HIS A 157 1.36 4.73 -9.68
N GLN A 158 2.18 3.95 -8.97
CA GLN A 158 1.84 3.40 -7.65
C GLN A 158 1.91 4.40 -6.49
N ASP A 159 2.60 5.53 -6.68
CA ASP A 159 2.84 6.54 -5.65
C ASP A 159 1.88 7.73 -5.77
N GLN A 160 1.05 7.73 -6.82
CA GLN A 160 0.10 8.79 -7.11
C GLN A 160 -1.22 8.57 -6.38
N LYS A 161 -1.74 9.64 -5.78
CA LYS A 161 -3.05 9.65 -5.15
C LYS A 161 -3.90 10.76 -5.71
N ILE A 162 -5.00 10.40 -6.37
CA ILE A 162 -5.88 11.35 -7.06
C ILE A 162 -7.08 11.69 -6.17
N PHE A 163 -7.35 12.97 -5.98
CA PHE A 163 -8.53 13.47 -5.28
C PHE A 163 -9.44 14.26 -6.21
N TYR A 164 -10.75 14.00 -6.10
CA TYR A 164 -11.80 14.81 -6.73
C TYR A 164 -12.94 15.06 -5.74
N LYS A 165 -13.27 16.34 -5.51
CA LYS A 165 -14.24 16.78 -4.48
C LYS A 165 -13.95 16.20 -3.09
N ASN A 166 -12.71 16.29 -2.63
CA ASN A 166 -12.23 15.81 -1.33
C ASN A 166 -12.44 14.30 -1.09
N LYS A 167 -12.60 13.52 -2.16
CA LYS A 167 -12.67 12.06 -2.11
C LYS A 167 -11.52 11.48 -2.92
N GLU A 168 -10.80 10.56 -2.29
CA GLU A 168 -9.77 9.73 -2.91
C GLU A 168 -10.39 8.89 -4.03
N ARG A 169 -9.71 8.85 -5.18
CA ARG A 169 -10.10 8.12 -6.38
C ARG A 169 -8.98 7.15 -6.75
N VAL A 170 -9.38 5.91 -7.04
CA VAL A 170 -8.46 4.83 -7.40
C VAL A 170 -8.43 4.69 -8.92
N SER A 171 -7.28 4.35 -9.50
CA SER A 171 -7.09 4.02 -10.93
C SER A 171 -8.20 3.21 -11.63
N LYS A 172 -8.90 2.33 -10.90
CA LYS A 172 -10.00 1.49 -11.44
C LYS A 172 -11.35 2.21 -11.54
N GLU A 173 -11.51 3.37 -10.90
CA GLU A 173 -12.73 4.15 -10.93
C GLU A 173 -12.73 5.06 -12.17
N PHE A 174 -13.57 4.75 -13.15
CA PHE A 174 -13.76 5.59 -14.33
C PHE A 174 -14.27 6.97 -13.91
N LEU A 175 -13.46 8.02 -14.13
CA LEU A 175 -13.76 9.41 -13.76
C LEU A 175 -15.02 9.96 -14.45
N ASP A 176 -15.38 9.38 -15.59
CA ASP A 176 -16.60 9.69 -16.36
C ASP A 176 -17.87 9.44 -15.52
N VAL A 177 -17.88 8.35 -14.73
CA VAL A 177 -19.00 8.00 -13.83
C VAL A 177 -19.07 8.96 -12.65
N VAL A 178 -17.92 9.55 -12.28
CA VAL A 178 -17.77 10.45 -11.13
C VAL A 178 -18.14 11.90 -11.52
N GLY A 179 -18.47 12.16 -12.79
CA GLY A 179 -18.86 13.48 -13.28
C GLY A 179 -17.68 14.46 -13.31
N VAL A 180 -16.48 13.95 -13.54
CA VAL A 180 -15.32 14.76 -13.93
C VAL A 180 -15.59 15.21 -15.36
N LYS A 181 -15.86 16.50 -15.54
CA LYS A 181 -16.04 17.14 -16.84
C LYS A 181 -14.81 17.95 -17.22
N ASP A 182 -14.78 18.46 -18.45
CA ASP A 182 -13.72 19.34 -18.93
C ASP A 182 -13.43 20.48 -17.93
N LYS A 183 -12.15 20.62 -17.54
CA LYS A 183 -11.62 21.60 -16.57
C LYS A 183 -11.95 21.38 -15.09
N SER A 184 -12.39 20.18 -14.72
CA SER A 184 -12.55 19.81 -13.30
C SER A 184 -11.20 19.75 -12.59
N LYS A 185 -11.07 20.45 -11.44
CA LYS A 185 -9.86 20.42 -10.62
C LYS A 185 -9.67 19.04 -9.99
N LEU A 186 -8.56 18.38 -10.33
CA LEU A 186 -8.07 17.16 -9.69
C LEU A 186 -6.82 17.53 -8.89
N VAL A 187 -6.73 17.03 -7.65
CA VAL A 187 -5.54 17.22 -6.81
C VAL A 187 -4.78 15.91 -6.79
N LEU A 188 -3.53 15.93 -7.25
CA LEU A 188 -2.60 14.80 -7.17
C LEU A 188 -1.66 15.04 -5.99
N MET A 189 -1.60 14.08 -5.07
CA MET A 189 -0.65 14.09 -3.95
C MET A 189 0.24 12.86 -4.01
N GLU A 190 1.50 13.02 -3.62
CA GLU A 190 2.41 11.91 -3.35
C GLU A 190 2.00 11.22 -2.04
N ASP A 191 1.89 9.89 -2.07
CA ASP A 191 1.67 9.10 -0.85
C ASP A 191 3.02 8.55 -0.33
N PRO A 192 3.59 9.11 0.75
CA PRO A 192 4.87 8.65 1.29
C PRO A 192 4.81 7.18 1.75
N ILE A 193 3.63 6.67 2.12
CA ILE A 193 3.44 5.28 2.54
C ILE A 193 3.59 4.33 1.34
N SER A 194 3.13 4.74 0.16
CA SER A 194 3.26 3.95 -1.07
C SER A 194 4.71 3.91 -1.55
N LYS A 195 5.42 5.04 -1.45
CA LYS A 195 6.86 5.13 -1.73
C LYS A 195 7.66 4.16 -0.86
N GLU A 196 7.42 4.16 0.46
CA GLU A 196 8.06 3.21 1.40
C GLU A 196 7.76 1.74 1.06
N LYS A 197 6.52 1.40 0.71
CA LYS A 197 6.15 0.04 0.32
C LYS A 197 6.91 -0.43 -0.91
N ARG A 198 7.08 0.44 -1.90
CA ARG A 198 7.85 0.15 -3.12
C ARG A 198 9.33 -0.10 -2.81
N TYR A 199 9.94 0.71 -1.96
CA TYR A 199 11.33 0.49 -1.53
C TYR A 199 11.51 -0.85 -0.80
N LEU A 200 10.56 -1.21 0.06
CA LEU A 200 10.56 -2.50 0.75
C LEU A 200 10.35 -3.68 -0.22
N GLU A 201 9.48 -3.53 -1.21
CA GLU A 201 9.24 -4.54 -2.24
C GLU A 201 10.45 -4.71 -3.16
N MET A 202 11.07 -3.62 -3.60
CA MET A 202 12.34 -3.65 -4.35
C MET A 202 13.45 -4.34 -3.56
N ARG A 203 13.60 -4.05 -2.26
CA ARG A 203 14.58 -4.75 -1.41
C ARG A 203 14.34 -6.25 -1.34
N LYS A 204 13.07 -6.68 -1.19
CA LYS A 204 12.70 -8.10 -1.19
C LYS A 204 12.99 -8.77 -2.54
N ASN A 205 12.65 -8.11 -3.64
CA ASN A 205 12.89 -8.64 -4.98
C ASN A 205 14.40 -8.78 -5.24
N VAL A 206 15.21 -7.80 -4.84
CA VAL A 206 16.68 -7.91 -4.92
C VAL A 206 17.22 -9.09 -4.11
N THR A 207 16.70 -9.33 -2.89
CA THR A 207 17.12 -10.50 -2.12
C THR A 207 16.70 -11.82 -2.77
N MET A 208 15.50 -11.87 -3.35
CA MET A 208 15.01 -13.06 -4.05
C MET A 208 15.78 -13.31 -5.35
N GLU A 209 16.14 -12.27 -6.10
CA GLU A 209 16.96 -12.39 -7.29
C GLU A 209 18.37 -12.87 -6.97
N LYS A 210 18.98 -12.37 -5.88
CA LYS A 210 20.29 -12.88 -5.42
C LYS A 210 20.21 -14.36 -5.06
N ALA A 211 19.17 -14.78 -4.34
CA ALA A 211 18.94 -16.18 -4.02
C ALA A 211 18.66 -17.03 -5.27
N SER A 212 17.91 -16.49 -6.23
CA SER A 212 17.64 -17.15 -7.52
C SER A 212 18.92 -17.37 -8.31
N LYS A 213 19.77 -16.34 -8.40
CA LYS A 213 21.08 -16.43 -9.06
C LYS A 213 21.98 -17.49 -8.41
N SER A 214 22.05 -17.50 -7.07
CA SER A 214 22.84 -18.52 -6.37
C SER A 214 22.28 -19.94 -6.56
N ILE A 215 20.95 -20.10 -6.63
CA ILE A 215 20.33 -21.40 -6.94
C ILE A 215 20.67 -21.83 -8.37
N SER A 216 20.63 -20.91 -9.34
CA SER A 216 21.02 -21.21 -10.72
C SER A 216 22.48 -21.61 -10.84
N GLU A 217 23.39 -20.93 -10.13
CA GLU A 217 24.80 -21.30 -10.07
C GLU A 217 25.01 -22.71 -9.50
N ILE A 218 24.36 -23.03 -8.37
CA ILE A 218 24.39 -24.38 -7.79
C ILE A 218 23.84 -25.42 -8.77
N SER A 219 22.75 -25.11 -9.47
CA SER A 219 22.17 -26.01 -10.48
C SER A 219 23.15 -26.33 -11.59
N LEU A 220 23.87 -25.33 -12.10
CA LEU A 220 24.88 -25.52 -13.15
C LEU A 220 26.04 -26.40 -12.68
N ASP A 221 26.46 -26.25 -11.42
CA ASP A 221 27.53 -27.08 -10.86
C ASP A 221 27.07 -28.52 -10.61
N VAL A 222 25.82 -28.73 -10.17
CA VAL A 222 25.21 -30.07 -10.07
C VAL A 222 25.15 -30.74 -11.44
N ASP A 223 24.73 -30.03 -12.49
CA ASP A 223 24.66 -30.57 -13.85
C ASP A 223 26.05 -30.95 -14.40
N ARG A 224 27.08 -30.15 -14.11
CA ARG A 224 28.47 -30.46 -14.46
C ARG A 224 28.97 -31.73 -13.75
N LEU A 225 28.74 -31.83 -12.45
CA LEU A 225 29.13 -33.00 -11.67
C LEU A 225 28.37 -34.25 -12.11
N ALA A 226 27.07 -34.12 -12.42
CA ALA A 226 26.27 -35.21 -12.97
C ALA A 226 26.84 -35.72 -14.31
N GLY A 227 27.29 -34.80 -15.18
CA GLY A 227 28.00 -35.14 -16.41
C GLY A 227 29.29 -35.94 -16.16
N GLN A 228 30.12 -35.51 -15.21
CA GLN A 228 31.35 -36.23 -14.83
C GLN A 228 31.06 -37.63 -14.28
N VAL A 229 30.08 -37.76 -13.37
CA VAL A 229 29.68 -39.06 -12.81
C VAL A 229 29.12 -39.99 -13.89
N ALA A 230 28.36 -39.46 -14.84
CA ALA A 230 27.87 -40.26 -15.98
C ALA A 230 29.02 -40.78 -16.85
N THR A 231 30.08 -39.99 -17.07
CA THR A 231 31.27 -40.46 -17.80
C THR A 231 32.07 -41.52 -17.03
N PHE A 232 32.14 -41.42 -15.69
CA PHE A 232 32.81 -42.42 -14.85
C PHE A 232 32.06 -43.76 -14.80
N ASN A 233 30.73 -43.77 -14.93
CA ASN A 233 29.93 -45.00 -14.93
C ASN A 233 29.87 -45.71 -16.31
N LEU A 234 30.44 -45.10 -17.36
CA LEU A 234 30.47 -45.64 -18.73
C LEU A 234 31.83 -46.26 -19.13
N ILE A 235 32.79 -46.32 -18.21
CA ILE A 235 34.07 -47.03 -18.32
C ILE A 235 34.02 -48.26 -17.42
#